data_AF-R9KEK9-F1
#
_entry.id   AF-R9KEK9-F1
#
_cell.length_a   1.000
_cell.length_b   1.000
_cell.length_c   1.000
_cell.angle_alpha   90.00
_cell.angle_beta   90.00
_cell.angle_gamma   90.00
#
_symmetry.space_group_name_H-M   'P 1'
#
loop_
_entity.id
_entity.type
_entity.pdbx_description
1 polymer ?
#
loop_
_entity_poly.entity_id
_entity_poly.type
_entity_poly.pdbx_seq_one_letter_code
_entity_poly.pdbx_strand_id
1 'polypeptide(L)'
;MSSKKFKSPAYQVIPVPFEKIVANEYNPNAVAPPEMRLLYDSIKEDGYTMPIVCYYSKEQDVYVIVDGFHRYRIMKEHKDIYEREGGMMPVTVIEKSLSNRMASTIRHNRARGTHDVDLMSNIVKELHEIGRSDNWISKHLGMSKDEILRLKQITGLAALFRDVKFGQAWKPVEKEEKD
;
A
#
# COMPACT_ATOMS: atom_id res chain seq x y z
N MET A 1 -23.43 -18.38 -22.11
CA MET A 1 -22.68 -18.30 -20.83
C MET A 1 -22.93 -16.93 -20.23
N SER A 2 -23.60 -16.85 -19.08
CA SER A 2 -23.93 -15.55 -18.45
C SER A 2 -22.63 -14.83 -18.07
N SER A 3 -22.37 -13.66 -18.68
CA SER A 3 -21.29 -12.79 -18.21
C SER A 3 -21.61 -12.41 -16.76
N LYS A 4 -20.74 -12.77 -15.82
CA LYS A 4 -20.88 -12.33 -14.43
C LYS A 4 -20.81 -10.80 -14.46
N LYS A 5 -21.92 -10.13 -14.14
CA LYS A 5 -21.98 -8.67 -14.00
C LYS A 5 -20.94 -8.26 -12.95
N PHE A 6 -20.03 -7.36 -13.30
CA PHE A 6 -19.02 -6.86 -12.38
C PHE A 6 -19.70 -6.23 -11.17
N LYS A 7 -19.33 -6.65 -9.96
CA LYS A 7 -19.85 -6.10 -8.70
C LYS A 7 -18.66 -5.63 -7.87
N SER A 8 -18.71 -4.37 -7.43
CA SER A 8 -17.68 -3.81 -6.58
C SER A 8 -17.64 -4.52 -5.21
N PRO A 9 -16.45 -4.83 -4.68
CA PRO A 9 -16.31 -5.44 -3.35
C PRO A 9 -16.98 -4.64 -2.23
N ALA A 10 -17.04 -3.32 -2.34
CA ALA A 10 -17.67 -2.44 -1.36
C ALA A 10 -19.16 -2.74 -1.11
N TYR A 11 -19.85 -3.43 -2.04
CA TYR A 11 -21.24 -3.87 -1.85
C TYR A 11 -21.37 -5.19 -1.05
N GLN A 12 -20.26 -5.74 -0.55
CA GLN A 12 -20.19 -7.03 0.14
C GLN A 12 -19.28 -6.91 1.37
N VAL A 13 -19.64 -6.02 2.28
CA VAL A 13 -18.98 -5.92 3.59
C VAL A 13 -19.42 -7.10 4.44
N ILE A 14 -18.46 -7.78 5.07
CA ILE A 14 -18.71 -8.92 5.96
C ILE A 14 -18.06 -8.67 7.34
N PRO A 15 -18.67 -9.16 8.43
CA PRO A 15 -18.01 -9.19 9.73
C PRO A 15 -16.97 -10.32 9.74
N VAL A 16 -15.75 -10.02 10.17
CA VAL A 16 -14.64 -10.98 10.25
C VAL A 16 -14.11 -11.02 11.69
N PRO A 17 -13.87 -12.22 12.28
CA PRO A 17 -13.24 -12.31 13.59
C PRO A 17 -11.91 -11.58 13.61
N PHE A 18 -11.71 -10.71 14.58
CA PHE A 18 -10.54 -9.84 14.66
C PHE A 18 -9.22 -10.62 14.64
N GLU A 19 -9.22 -11.79 15.27
CA GLU A 19 -8.06 -12.69 15.41
C GLU A 19 -7.62 -13.28 14.07
N LYS A 20 -8.50 -13.27 13.06
CA LYS A 20 -8.17 -13.72 11.70
C LYS A 20 -7.55 -12.60 10.86
N ILE A 21 -7.41 -11.39 11.38
CA ILE A 21 -6.93 -10.23 10.63
C ILE A 21 -5.47 -9.95 10.97
N VAL A 22 -4.63 -9.96 9.94
CA VAL A 22 -3.19 -9.73 10.06
C VAL A 22 -2.78 -8.49 9.28
N ALA A 23 -1.93 -7.67 9.90
CA ALA A 23 -1.31 -6.54 9.22
C ALA A 23 -0.33 -7.05 8.16
N ASN A 24 -0.23 -6.33 7.04
CA ASN A 24 0.83 -6.57 6.06
C ASN A 24 2.15 -5.95 6.56
N GLU A 25 3.28 -6.57 6.20
CA GLU A 25 4.63 -6.08 6.53
C GLU A 25 4.97 -4.73 5.87
N TYR A 26 4.22 -4.36 4.82
CA TYR A 26 4.44 -3.18 3.98
C TYR A 26 3.66 -1.93 4.41
N ASN A 27 3.50 -1.69 5.71
CA ASN A 27 2.73 -0.53 6.18
C ASN A 27 3.61 0.47 6.95
N PRO A 28 4.10 1.53 6.28
CA PRO A 28 4.98 2.52 6.90
C PRO A 28 4.20 3.64 7.61
N ASN A 29 2.87 3.57 7.64
CA ASN A 29 2.05 4.69 8.11
C ASN A 29 2.17 4.87 9.63
N ALA A 30 3.02 5.81 10.04
CA ALA A 30 2.99 6.41 11.36
C ALA A 30 2.02 7.60 11.34
N VAL A 31 0.81 7.41 11.86
CA VAL A 31 -0.11 8.54 12.11
C VAL A 31 0.22 9.14 13.47
N ALA A 32 0.20 10.48 13.52
CA ALA A 32 0.48 11.21 14.74
C ALA A 32 -0.59 10.93 15.83
N PRO A 33 -0.21 10.97 17.12
CA PRO A 33 -1.11 10.61 18.22
C PRO A 33 -2.46 11.38 18.28
N PRO A 34 -2.55 12.69 17.94
CA PRO A 34 -3.83 13.42 17.96
C PRO A 34 -4.86 12.90 16.96
N GLU A 35 -4.44 12.56 15.75
CA GLU A 35 -5.32 12.06 14.68
C GLU A 35 -5.83 10.65 14.99
N MET A 36 -5.02 9.82 15.66
CA MET A 36 -5.47 8.53 16.19
C MET A 36 -6.57 8.68 17.25
N ARG A 37 -6.48 9.71 18.11
CA ARG A 37 -7.51 10.00 19.11
C ARG A 37 -8.82 10.42 18.47
N LEU A 38 -8.78 11.31 17.49
CA LEU A 38 -9.97 11.72 16.73
C LEU A 38 -10.64 10.54 16.02
N LEU A 39 -9.83 9.61 15.47
CA LEU A 39 -10.36 8.39 14.86
C LEU A 39 -11.03 7.46 15.89
N TYR A 40 -10.44 7.33 17.09
CA TYR A 40 -11.07 6.59 18.18
C TYR A 40 -12.43 7.22 18.55
N ASP A 41 -12.47 8.54 18.78
CA ASP A 41 -13.69 9.25 19.17
C ASP A 41 -14.78 9.09 18.10
N SER A 42 -14.43 9.26 16.82
CA SER A 42 -15.37 9.02 15.71
C SER A 42 -15.87 7.58 15.67
N ILE A 43 -15.01 6.58 15.84
CA ILE A 43 -15.44 5.17 15.87
C ILE A 43 -16.29 4.89 17.11
N LYS A 44 -16.01 5.54 18.24
CA LYS A 44 -16.76 5.38 19.48
C LYS A 44 -18.17 5.94 19.35
N GLU A 45 -18.31 7.11 18.75
CA GLU A 45 -19.59 7.83 18.58
C GLU A 45 -20.42 7.24 17.43
N ASP A 46 -19.82 7.02 16.26
CA ASP A 46 -20.53 6.69 15.02
C ASP A 46 -20.39 5.21 14.59
N GLY A 47 -19.53 4.46 15.25
CA GLY A 47 -19.15 3.12 14.82
C GLY A 47 -18.20 3.12 13.62
N TYR A 48 -17.95 1.93 13.06
CA TYR A 48 -17.18 1.80 11.82
C TYR A 48 -18.03 2.21 10.61
N THR A 49 -17.93 3.47 10.21
CA THR A 49 -18.61 4.00 9.01
C THR A 49 -17.95 3.57 7.70
N MET A 50 -16.70 3.12 7.77
CA MET A 50 -15.94 2.59 6.63
C MET A 50 -15.27 1.26 7.02
N PRO A 51 -15.42 0.20 6.21
CA PRO A 51 -14.77 -1.07 6.47
C PRO A 51 -13.25 -0.97 6.24
N ILE A 52 -12.50 -1.92 6.81
CA ILE A 52 -11.13 -2.17 6.34
C ILE A 52 -11.18 -3.01 5.06
N VAL A 53 -10.09 -2.99 4.29
CA VAL A 53 -9.99 -3.76 3.05
C VAL A 53 -8.94 -4.83 3.22
N CYS A 54 -9.28 -6.09 2.90
CA CYS A 54 -8.39 -7.21 3.08
C CYS A 54 -8.31 -8.12 1.85
N TYR A 55 -7.22 -8.87 1.76
CA TYR A 55 -7.14 -10.10 0.99
C TYR A 55 -7.38 -11.30 1.89
N TYR A 56 -8.14 -12.27 1.43
CA TYR A 56 -8.25 -13.55 2.12
C TYR A 56 -7.17 -14.53 1.65
N SER A 57 -6.32 -14.96 2.58
CA SER A 57 -5.34 -16.04 2.39
C SER A 57 -5.98 -17.37 2.77
N LYS A 58 -6.34 -18.18 1.75
CA LYS A 58 -6.96 -19.49 1.97
C LYS A 58 -6.00 -20.48 2.64
N GLU A 59 -4.70 -20.39 2.35
CA GLU A 59 -3.68 -21.31 2.87
C GLU A 59 -3.49 -21.16 4.38
N GLN A 60 -3.56 -19.94 4.88
CA GLN A 60 -3.35 -19.61 6.29
C GLN A 60 -4.65 -19.32 7.04
N ASP A 61 -5.79 -19.32 6.35
CA ASP A 61 -7.11 -18.93 6.88
C ASP A 61 -7.13 -17.54 7.55
N VAL A 62 -6.45 -16.55 6.95
CA VAL A 62 -6.35 -15.18 7.50
C VAL A 62 -6.69 -14.10 6.47
N TYR A 63 -7.08 -12.94 6.96
CA TYR A 63 -7.37 -11.72 6.21
C TYR A 63 -6.19 -10.76 6.35
N VAL A 64 -5.45 -10.57 5.27
CA VAL A 64 -4.30 -9.66 5.22
C VAL A 64 -4.79 -8.26 4.88
N ILE A 65 -4.50 -7.30 5.75
CA ILE A 65 -4.89 -5.89 5.57
C ILE A 65 -4.23 -5.32 4.32
N VAL A 66 -5.04 -4.63 3.52
CA VAL A 66 -4.65 -3.83 2.35
C VAL A 66 -4.80 -2.36 2.65
N ASP A 67 -5.86 -2.00 3.36
CA ASP A 67 -6.20 -0.64 3.74
C ASP A 67 -7.06 -0.61 5.01
N GLY A 68 -7.03 0.52 5.72
CA GLY A 68 -7.76 0.70 6.98
C GLY A 68 -6.97 0.24 8.20
N PHE A 69 -5.63 0.26 8.14
CA PHE A 69 -4.79 -0.16 9.27
C PHE A 69 -5.03 0.62 10.55
N HIS A 70 -5.21 1.95 10.49
CA HIS A 70 -5.50 2.73 11.69
C HIS A 70 -6.85 2.36 12.30
N ARG A 71 -7.86 2.07 11.47
CA ARG A 71 -9.15 1.53 11.92
C ARG A 71 -8.98 0.18 12.61
N TYR A 72 -8.16 -0.70 12.04
CA TYR A 72 -7.78 -1.96 12.69
C TYR A 72 -7.08 -1.74 14.04
N ARG A 73 -6.16 -0.77 14.12
CA ARG A 73 -5.47 -0.41 15.36
C ARG A 73 -6.40 0.09 16.44
N ILE A 74 -7.46 0.82 16.09
CA ILE A 74 -8.45 1.26 17.09
C ILE A 74 -9.07 0.05 17.80
N MET A 75 -9.55 -0.97 17.08
CA MET A 75 -10.05 -2.18 17.72
C MET A 75 -8.97 -2.95 18.50
N LYS A 76 -7.72 -2.92 18.01
CA LYS A 76 -6.58 -3.59 18.67
C LYS A 76 -6.24 -2.98 20.02
N GLU A 77 -6.26 -1.65 20.11
CA GLU A 77 -5.73 -0.87 21.23
C GLU A 77 -6.82 -0.50 22.24
N HIS A 78 -8.08 -0.50 21.83
CA HIS A 78 -9.21 -0.05 22.64
C HIS A 78 -10.19 -1.19 22.92
N LYS A 79 -10.11 -1.75 24.14
CA LYS A 79 -10.92 -2.89 24.58
C LYS A 79 -12.43 -2.61 24.54
N ASP A 80 -12.84 -1.39 24.85
CA ASP A 80 -14.23 -0.95 24.78
C ASP A 80 -14.80 -1.05 23.35
N ILE A 81 -13.99 -0.72 22.33
CA ILE A 81 -14.38 -0.89 20.93
C ILE A 81 -14.46 -2.37 20.55
N TYR A 82 -13.47 -3.18 20.94
CA TYR A 82 -13.49 -4.62 20.69
C TYR A 82 -14.73 -5.29 21.27
N GLU A 83 -15.06 -4.99 22.53
CA GLU A 83 -16.22 -5.55 23.23
C GLU A 83 -17.53 -5.11 22.60
N ARG A 84 -17.66 -3.82 22.23
CA ARG A 84 -18.86 -3.29 21.54
C ARG A 84 -19.12 -4.00 20.21
N GLU A 85 -18.07 -4.24 19.42
CA GLU A 85 -18.18 -4.91 18.12
C GLU A 85 -18.22 -6.45 18.23
N GLY A 86 -18.19 -7.00 19.45
CA GLY A 86 -18.21 -8.45 19.69
C GLY A 86 -17.01 -9.18 19.08
N GLY A 87 -15.85 -8.53 19.00
CA GLY A 87 -14.65 -9.08 18.37
C GLY A 87 -14.73 -9.22 16.85
N MET A 88 -15.67 -8.54 16.19
CA MET A 88 -15.87 -8.62 14.73
C MET A 88 -15.51 -7.30 14.05
N MET A 89 -14.66 -7.36 13.03
CA MET A 89 -14.28 -6.19 12.22
C MET A 89 -15.07 -6.18 10.90
N PRO A 90 -15.61 -5.03 10.45
CA PRO A 90 -16.20 -4.91 9.12
C PRO A 90 -15.12 -4.89 8.02
N VAL A 91 -15.16 -5.87 7.12
CA VAL A 91 -14.16 -6.09 6.09
C VAL A 91 -14.77 -6.12 4.69
N THR A 92 -14.16 -5.40 3.76
CA THR A 92 -14.34 -5.60 2.32
C THR A 92 -13.23 -6.51 1.79
N VAL A 93 -13.59 -7.63 1.15
CA VAL A 93 -12.62 -8.61 0.66
C VAL A 93 -12.36 -8.42 -0.83
N ILE A 94 -11.10 -8.25 -1.21
CA ILE A 94 -10.71 -8.22 -2.62
C ILE A 94 -10.44 -9.66 -3.09
N GLU A 95 -11.24 -10.14 -4.05
CA GLU A 95 -11.02 -11.45 -4.69
C GLU A 95 -9.99 -11.34 -5.82
N LYS A 96 -8.69 -11.58 -5.53
CA LYS A 96 -7.63 -11.66 -6.54
C LYS A 96 -6.56 -12.72 -6.23
N SER A 97 -5.94 -13.25 -7.28
CA SER A 97 -4.76 -14.11 -7.23
C SER A 97 -3.58 -13.42 -6.55
N LEU A 98 -2.69 -14.19 -5.90
CA LEU A 98 -1.56 -13.70 -5.09
C LEU A 98 -0.71 -12.63 -5.80
N SER A 99 -0.38 -12.84 -7.08
CA SER A 99 0.46 -11.94 -7.89
C SER A 99 -0.13 -10.53 -8.08
N ASN A 100 -1.45 -10.38 -7.91
CA ASN A 100 -2.15 -9.11 -8.06
C ASN A 100 -2.37 -8.38 -6.74
N ARG A 101 -2.00 -8.98 -5.59
CA ARG A 101 -2.28 -8.44 -4.26
C ARG A 101 -1.39 -7.23 -3.94
N MET A 102 -0.09 -7.39 -4.11
CA MET A 102 0.91 -6.35 -3.87
C MET A 102 0.64 -5.08 -4.72
N ALA A 103 0.43 -5.26 -6.02
CA ALA A 103 0.08 -4.16 -6.95
C ALA A 103 -1.24 -3.45 -6.60
N SER A 104 -2.18 -4.11 -5.94
CA SER A 104 -3.42 -3.45 -5.51
C SER A 104 -3.22 -2.68 -4.21
N THR A 105 -2.48 -3.22 -3.24
CA THR A 105 -2.11 -2.52 -2.00
C THR A 105 -1.40 -1.21 -2.33
N ILE A 106 -0.45 -1.25 -3.26
CA ILE A 106 0.29 -0.06 -3.69
C ILE A 106 -0.64 0.96 -4.36
N ARG A 107 -1.52 0.52 -5.27
CA ARG A 107 -2.50 1.43 -5.90
C ARG A 107 -3.43 2.07 -4.88
N HIS A 108 -3.90 1.32 -3.88
CA HIS A 108 -4.80 1.84 -2.84
C HIS A 108 -4.11 2.85 -1.93
N ASN A 109 -2.86 2.60 -1.55
CA ASN A 109 -2.08 3.52 -0.72
C ASN A 109 -1.71 4.77 -1.52
N ARG A 110 -1.25 4.60 -2.77
CA ARG A 110 -0.83 5.70 -3.64
C ARG A 110 -1.98 6.61 -4.10
N ALA A 111 -3.14 6.05 -4.43
CA ALA A 111 -4.33 6.84 -4.78
C ALA A 111 -4.84 7.71 -3.63
N ARG A 112 -4.46 7.41 -2.37
CA ARG A 112 -4.83 8.16 -1.18
C ARG A 112 -3.78 9.17 -0.71
N GLY A 113 -2.67 9.31 -1.44
CA GLY A 113 -1.74 10.43 -1.29
C GLY A 113 -0.58 10.25 -0.33
N THR A 114 -0.41 9.10 0.34
CA THR A 114 0.77 8.82 1.18
C THR A 114 1.99 8.55 0.29
N HIS A 115 2.73 9.60 -0.06
CA HIS A 115 3.99 9.52 -0.82
C HIS A 115 5.15 9.20 0.13
N ASP A 116 5.19 7.96 0.61
CA ASP A 116 6.38 7.45 1.29
C ASP A 116 7.36 6.92 0.24
N VAL A 117 8.40 7.72 -0.02
CA VAL A 117 9.43 7.44 -1.03
C VAL A 117 10.19 6.16 -0.68
N ASP A 118 10.42 5.88 0.60
CA ASP A 118 11.17 4.71 1.06
C ASP A 118 10.35 3.43 0.89
N LEU A 119 9.04 3.50 1.19
CA LEU A 119 8.12 2.40 0.90
C LEU A 119 8.08 2.07 -0.59
N MET A 120 7.91 3.09 -1.42
CA MET A 120 7.85 2.94 -2.87
C MET A 120 9.16 2.37 -3.42
N SER A 121 10.30 2.77 -2.83
CA SER A 121 11.63 2.24 -3.13
C SER A 121 11.69 0.73 -2.90
N ASN A 122 11.37 0.28 -1.68
CA ASN A 122 11.42 -1.13 -1.30
C ASN A 122 10.50 -2.00 -2.14
N ILE A 123 9.32 -1.49 -2.48
CA ILE A 123 8.34 -2.18 -3.31
C ILE A 123 8.82 -2.34 -4.75
N VAL A 124 9.43 -1.30 -5.35
CA VAL A 124 10.01 -1.41 -6.69
C VAL A 124 11.12 -2.45 -6.72
N LYS A 125 11.94 -2.48 -5.66
CA LYS A 125 12.99 -3.49 -5.49
C LYS A 125 12.44 -4.91 -5.45
N GLU A 126 11.46 -5.20 -4.60
CA GLU A 126 10.86 -6.54 -4.51
C GLU A 126 10.17 -6.98 -5.79
N LEU A 127 9.39 -6.09 -6.42
CA LEU A 127 8.73 -6.39 -7.69
C LEU A 127 9.76 -6.74 -8.78
N HIS A 128 10.91 -6.08 -8.76
CA HIS A 128 12.01 -6.39 -9.66
C HIS A 128 12.70 -7.71 -9.30
N GLU A 129 12.92 -8.01 -8.02
CA GLU A 129 13.52 -9.27 -7.54
C GLU A 129 12.67 -10.50 -7.92
N ILE A 130 11.34 -10.36 -7.93
CA ILE A 130 10.41 -11.40 -8.43
C ILE A 130 10.23 -11.37 -9.97
N GLY A 131 11.03 -10.60 -10.69
CA GLY A 131 11.12 -10.60 -12.16
C GLY A 131 10.09 -9.74 -12.90
N ARG A 132 9.48 -8.73 -12.26
CA ARG A 132 8.58 -7.79 -12.98
C ARG A 132 9.37 -6.73 -13.72
N SER A 133 9.00 -6.51 -14.98
CA SER A 133 9.61 -5.49 -15.83
C SER A 133 9.15 -4.08 -15.48
N ASP A 134 9.95 -3.08 -15.82
CA ASP A 134 9.64 -1.66 -15.59
C ASP A 134 8.34 -1.23 -16.28
N ASN A 135 8.06 -1.77 -17.47
CA ASN A 135 6.79 -1.54 -18.17
C ASN A 135 5.60 -2.15 -17.40
N TRP A 136 5.79 -3.31 -16.78
CA TRP A 136 4.77 -3.92 -15.94
C TRP A 136 4.53 -3.08 -14.69
N ILE A 137 5.60 -2.66 -14.00
CA ILE A 137 5.57 -1.84 -12.78
C ILE A 137 4.90 -0.48 -13.08
N SER A 138 5.31 0.20 -14.14
CA SER A 138 4.73 1.49 -14.59
C SER A 138 3.22 1.38 -14.83
N LYS A 139 2.80 0.37 -15.60
CA LYS A 139 1.39 0.13 -15.93
C LYS A 139 0.53 -0.20 -14.72
N HIS A 140 1.04 -0.98 -13.77
CA HIS A 140 0.25 -1.49 -12.64
C HIS A 140 0.31 -0.59 -11.41
N LEU A 141 1.36 0.21 -11.24
CA LEU A 141 1.51 1.14 -10.13
C LEU A 141 1.21 2.58 -10.51
N GLY A 142 1.00 2.88 -11.80
CA GLY A 142 0.74 4.22 -12.31
C GLY A 142 1.96 5.15 -12.21
N MET A 143 3.17 4.60 -12.24
CA MET A 143 4.43 5.37 -12.13
C MET A 143 4.99 5.69 -13.51
N SER A 144 5.66 6.84 -13.64
CA SER A 144 6.48 7.10 -14.82
C SER A 144 7.77 6.27 -14.79
N LYS A 145 8.42 6.10 -15.94
CA LYS A 145 9.72 5.42 -16.01
C LYS A 145 10.81 6.15 -15.21
N ASP A 146 10.77 7.48 -15.19
CA ASP A 146 11.73 8.30 -14.45
C ASP A 146 11.54 8.18 -12.93
N GLU A 147 10.30 8.03 -12.47
CA GLU A 147 9.98 7.79 -11.07
C GLU A 147 10.51 6.42 -10.62
N ILE A 148 10.31 5.38 -11.42
CA ILE A 148 10.88 4.04 -11.18
C ILE A 148 12.40 4.09 -11.13
N LEU A 149 13.03 4.84 -12.06
CA LEU A 149 14.48 4.98 -12.13
C LEU A 149 15.05 5.64 -10.87
N ARG A 150 14.42 6.71 -10.38
CA ARG A 150 14.83 7.39 -9.14
C ARG A 150 14.73 6.47 -7.92
N LEU A 151 13.66 5.70 -7.81
CA LEU A 151 13.48 4.73 -6.72
C LEU A 151 14.52 3.59 -6.76
N LYS A 152 14.90 3.14 -7.96
CA LYS A 152 16.01 2.18 -8.12
C LYS A 152 17.37 2.75 -7.71
N GLN A 153 17.59 4.05 -7.89
CA GLN A 153 18.82 4.72 -7.45
C GLN A 153 18.88 4.82 -5.91
N ILE A 154 17.76 5.13 -5.26
CA ILE A 154 17.65 5.24 -3.80
C ILE A 154 17.84 3.88 -3.11
N THR A 155 17.26 2.80 -3.65
CA THR A 155 17.38 1.44 -3.09
C THR A 155 18.76 0.78 -3.21
N GLY A 156 19.72 1.43 -3.87
CA GLY A 156 21.07 0.87 -4.02
C GLY A 156 21.13 -0.34 -4.97
N LEU A 157 20.18 -0.48 -5.90
CA LEU A 157 20.23 -1.45 -7.00
C LEU A 157 21.29 -1.06 -8.06
N ALA A 158 22.49 -0.66 -7.62
CA ALA A 158 23.61 -0.23 -8.43
C ALA A 158 23.99 -1.26 -9.51
N ALA A 159 23.78 -2.56 -9.22
CA ALA A 159 24.02 -3.66 -10.15
C ALA A 159 23.16 -3.59 -11.44
N LEU A 160 21.99 -2.95 -11.39
CA LEU A 160 21.09 -2.76 -12.55
C LEU A 160 21.52 -1.62 -13.48
N PHE A 161 22.48 -0.78 -13.07
CA PHE A 161 22.98 0.33 -13.88
C PHE A 161 24.13 -0.06 -14.81
N ARG A 162 24.49 -1.36 -14.87
CA ARG A 162 25.57 -1.83 -15.74
C ARG A 162 25.29 -1.57 -17.23
N ASP A 163 24.02 -1.51 -17.62
CA ASP A 163 23.57 -1.32 -19.01
C ASP A 163 22.92 0.05 -19.29
N VAL A 164 22.92 0.97 -18.30
CA VAL A 164 22.32 2.30 -18.48
C VAL A 164 23.39 3.29 -18.93
N LYS A 165 23.27 3.80 -20.15
CA LYS A 165 24.13 4.90 -20.64
C LYS A 165 23.80 6.17 -19.85
N PHE A 166 24.70 6.56 -18.95
CA PHE A 166 24.62 7.87 -18.27
C PHE A 166 24.70 8.99 -19.32
N GLY A 167 23.75 9.92 -19.27
CA GLY A 167 23.78 11.15 -20.08
C GLY A 167 24.93 12.06 -19.63
N GLN A 168 25.45 12.88 -20.55
CA GLN A 168 26.59 13.75 -20.28
C GLN A 168 26.34 14.65 -19.07
N ALA A 169 27.27 14.63 -18.10
CA ALA A 169 27.25 15.53 -16.96
C ALA A 169 27.39 16.98 -17.45
N TRP A 170 26.65 17.88 -16.81
CA TRP A 170 26.72 19.31 -17.06
C TRP A 170 28.14 19.83 -16.82
N LYS A 171 28.75 20.43 -17.85
CA LYS A 171 30.05 21.10 -17.73
C LYS A 171 29.81 22.56 -17.38
N PRO A 172 30.38 23.07 -16.27
CA PRO A 172 30.34 24.51 -15.98
C PRO A 172 31.09 25.26 -17.09
N VAL A 173 30.48 26.34 -17.57
CA VAL A 173 31.13 27.27 -18.49
C VAL A 173 32.15 28.07 -17.68
N GLU A 174 33.44 27.95 -18.00
CA GLU A 174 34.48 28.78 -17.42
C GLU A 174 34.18 30.25 -17.78
N LYS A 175 34.10 31.11 -16.77
CA LYS A 175 34.00 32.56 -17.00
C LYS A 175 35.38 33.03 -17.44
N GLU A 176 35.48 33.52 -18.68
CA GLU A 176 36.62 34.31 -19.13
C GLU A 176 36.75 35.55 -18.23
N GLU A 177 37.86 35.63 -17.48
CA GLU A 177 38.32 36.87 -16.88
C GLU A 177 38.66 37.83 -18.02
N LYS A 178 37.95 38.96 -18.10
CA LYS A 178 38.32 40.09 -18.95
C LYS A 178 39.16 41.04 -18.10
N ASP A 179 40.44 41.12 -18.42
CA ASP A 179 41.31 42.26 -18.08
C ASP A 179 40.83 43.54 -18.80
#